data_AF-A0A433IPF5-F1
#
_entry.id   AF-A0A433IPF5-F1
#
_cell.length_a   1.000
_cell.length_b   1.000
_cell.length_c   1.000
_cell.angle_alpha   90.00
_cell.angle_beta   90.00
_cell.angle_gamma   90.00
#
_symmetry.space_group_name_H-M   'P 1'
#
loop_
_entity.id
_entity.type
_entity.pdbx_description
1 polymer ?
#
loop_
_entity_poly.entity_id
_entity_poly.type
_entity_poly.pdbx_seq_one_letter_code
_entity_poly.pdbx_strand_id
1 'polypeptide(L)'
;MDESEIKTALLAEIRAWMGRRQVNQSDMARHMGLTRSAVSRRMSGQQDFTFPELASIAGWLDITLAELFGPVVLQARRSPRTDMVGAGASGSLPRLDSNQQPFD
;
A
#
# COMPACT_ATOMS: atom_id res chain seq x y z
N MET A 1 6.24 4.32 7.81
CA MET A 1 4.84 3.92 7.86
C MET A 1 4.80 2.46 8.24
N ASP A 2 4.12 2.13 9.33
CA ASP A 2 3.90 0.75 9.70
C ASP A 2 2.79 0.12 8.84
N GLU A 3 2.61 -1.19 8.94
CA GLU A 3 1.62 -1.94 8.14
C GLU A 3 0.19 -1.48 8.41
N SER A 4 -0.10 -1.09 9.66
CA SER A 4 -1.43 -0.66 10.09
C SER A 4 -1.82 0.70 9.49
N GLU A 5 -0.85 1.61 9.37
CA GLU A 5 -1.01 2.91 8.73
C GLU A 5 -1.25 2.75 7.22
N ILE A 6 -0.51 1.86 6.54
CA ILE A 6 -0.72 1.53 5.11
C ILE A 6 -2.13 1.00 4.88
N LYS A 7 -2.54 0.04 5.71
CA LYS A 7 -3.89 -0.56 5.65
C LYS A 7 -4.98 0.49 5.85
N THR A 8 -4.81 1.36 6.83
CA THR A 8 -5.77 2.45 7.11
C THR A 8 -5.88 3.40 5.92
N ALA A 9 -4.75 3.78 5.31
CA ALA A 9 -4.74 4.62 4.11
C ALA A 9 -5.45 3.95 2.93
N LEU A 10 -5.20 2.67 2.67
CA LEU A 10 -5.90 1.92 1.61
C LEU A 10 -7.41 1.89 1.84
N LEU A 11 -7.86 1.61 3.06
CA LEU A 11 -9.28 1.60 3.40
C LEU A 11 -9.92 3.00 3.27
N ALA A 12 -9.16 4.07 3.50
CA ALA A 12 -9.64 5.44 3.29
C ALA A 12 -9.81 5.74 1.78
N GLU A 13 -8.88 5.30 0.93
CA GLU A 13 -9.00 5.45 -0.52
C GLU A 13 -10.18 4.67 -1.09
N ILE A 14 -10.41 3.42 -0.63
CA ILE A 14 -11.59 2.64 -1.02
C ILE A 14 -12.88 3.39 -0.68
N ARG A 15 -12.97 4.00 0.51
CA ARG A 15 -14.14 4.83 0.90
C ARG A 15 -14.29 6.06 0.02
N ALA A 16 -13.19 6.75 -0.26
CA ALA A 16 -13.20 7.95 -1.09
C ALA A 16 -13.72 7.63 -2.50
N TRP A 17 -13.24 6.55 -3.13
CA TRP A 17 -13.71 6.12 -4.44
C TRP A 17 -15.18 5.65 -4.44
N MET A 18 -15.61 4.88 -3.44
CA MET A 18 -17.03 4.54 -3.29
C MET A 18 -17.92 5.79 -3.20
N GLY A 19 -17.49 6.81 -2.44
CA GLY A 19 -18.18 8.09 -2.35
C GLY A 19 -18.24 8.83 -3.69
N ARG A 20 -17.14 8.88 -4.44
CA ARG A 20 -17.09 9.50 -5.79
C ARG A 20 -18.02 8.80 -6.78
N ARG A 21 -18.10 7.46 -6.70
CA ARG A 21 -18.95 6.63 -7.57
C ARG A 21 -20.39 6.48 -7.05
N GLN A 22 -20.73 7.08 -5.90
CA GLN A 22 -22.05 7.01 -5.27
C GLN A 22 -22.54 5.56 -5.01
N VAL A 23 -21.60 4.67 -4.66
CA VAL A 23 -21.89 3.27 -4.31
C VAL A 23 -21.62 3.02 -2.83
N ASN A 24 -22.29 2.01 -2.26
CA ASN A 24 -22.15 1.67 -0.85
C ASN A 24 -21.60 0.24 -0.63
N GLN A 25 -21.35 -0.14 0.63
CA GLN A 25 -20.83 -1.46 0.99
C GLN A 25 -21.75 -2.62 0.59
N SER A 26 -23.06 -2.40 0.51
CA SER A 26 -23.99 -3.43 0.02
C SER A 26 -23.84 -3.63 -1.49
N ASP A 27 -23.55 -2.58 -2.25
CA ASP A 27 -23.28 -2.69 -3.69
C ASP A 27 -21.95 -3.41 -3.94
N MET A 28 -20.91 -3.08 -3.15
CA MET A 28 -19.64 -3.81 -3.16
C MET A 28 -19.85 -5.30 -2.85
N ALA A 29 -20.64 -5.61 -1.80
CA ALA A 29 -20.94 -7.00 -1.43
C ALA A 29 -21.60 -7.77 -2.58
N ARG A 30 -22.59 -7.18 -3.25
CA ARG A 30 -23.24 -7.78 -4.42
C ARG A 30 -22.26 -7.98 -5.58
N HIS A 31 -21.44 -6.97 -5.89
CA HIS A 31 -20.47 -7.06 -6.97
C HIS A 31 -19.42 -8.15 -6.73
N MET A 32 -18.92 -8.26 -5.49
CA MET A 32 -17.87 -9.21 -5.15
C MET A 32 -18.38 -10.63 -4.83
N GLY A 33 -19.70 -10.86 -4.84
CA GLY A 33 -20.26 -12.14 -4.39
C GLY A 33 -20.02 -12.42 -2.91
N LEU A 34 -19.89 -11.37 -2.09
CA LEU A 34 -19.63 -11.46 -0.65
C LEU A 34 -20.89 -11.12 0.16
N THR A 35 -20.93 -11.57 1.40
CA THR A 35 -21.94 -11.08 2.35
C THR A 35 -21.62 -9.65 2.78
N ARG A 36 -22.66 -8.88 3.15
CA ARG A 36 -22.48 -7.53 3.71
C ARG A 36 -21.60 -7.53 4.96
N SER A 37 -21.69 -8.56 5.80
CA SER A 37 -20.85 -8.71 6.99
C SER A 37 -19.38 -8.97 6.63
N ALA A 38 -19.09 -9.75 5.57
CA ALA A 38 -17.74 -9.96 5.08
C ALA A 38 -17.09 -8.66 4.55
N VAL A 39 -17.85 -7.86 3.81
CA VAL A 39 -17.40 -6.51 3.37
C VAL A 39 -17.19 -5.60 4.57
N SER A 40 -18.14 -5.56 5.51
CA SER A 40 -18.03 -4.72 6.71
C SER A 40 -16.78 -5.03 7.54
N ARG A 41 -16.43 -6.31 7.72
CA ARG A 41 -15.20 -6.72 8.44
C ARG A 41 -13.93 -6.27 7.71
N ARG A 42 -13.92 -6.26 6.38
CA ARG A 42 -12.79 -5.74 5.60
C ARG A 42 -12.69 -4.23 5.68
N MET A 43 -13.82 -3.54 5.50
CA MET A 43 -13.89 -2.09 5.59
C MET A 43 -13.54 -1.56 6.99
N SER A 44 -13.81 -2.31 8.06
CA SER A 44 -13.39 -1.97 9.43
C SER A 44 -11.94 -2.34 9.74
N GLY A 45 -11.24 -3.01 8.82
CA GLY A 45 -9.86 -3.48 9.02
C GLY A 45 -9.72 -4.73 9.88
N GLN A 46 -10.81 -5.41 10.25
CA GLN A 46 -10.74 -6.70 10.96
C GLN A 46 -10.26 -7.84 10.06
N GLN A 47 -10.49 -7.73 8.75
CA GLN A 47 -10.03 -8.66 7.73
C GLN A 47 -9.35 -7.89 6.59
N ASP A 48 -8.30 -8.44 6.00
CA ASP A 48 -7.64 -7.81 4.86
C ASP A 48 -8.39 -8.07 3.55
N PHE A 49 -8.30 -7.12 2.63
CA PHE A 49 -8.59 -7.39 1.22
C PHE A 49 -7.41 -8.13 0.61
N THR A 50 -7.69 -9.24 -0.08
CA THR A 50 -6.68 -9.92 -0.89
C THR A 50 -6.36 -9.12 -2.15
N PHE A 51 -5.22 -9.39 -2.79
CA PHE A 51 -4.89 -8.73 -4.05
C PHE A 51 -5.96 -8.92 -5.16
N PRO A 52 -6.50 -10.14 -5.41
CA PRO A 52 -7.60 -10.32 -6.36
C PRO A 52 -8.85 -9.52 -6.00
N GLU A 53 -9.19 -9.43 -4.70
CA GLU A 53 -10.30 -8.60 -4.23
C GLU A 53 -10.07 -7.12 -4.53
N LEU A 54 -8.85 -6.61 -4.33
CA LEU A 54 -8.49 -5.23 -4.66
C LEU A 54 -8.55 -4.96 -6.17
N ALA A 55 -8.07 -5.89 -7.00
CA ALA A 55 -8.16 -5.78 -8.45
C ALA A 55 -9.63 -5.75 -8.94
N SER A 56 -10.49 -6.60 -8.37
CA SER A 56 -11.94 -6.59 -8.65
C SER A 56 -12.61 -5.29 -8.22
N ILE A 57 -12.26 -4.75 -7.05
CA ILE A 57 -12.77 -3.45 -6.57
C ILE A 57 -12.35 -2.32 -7.51
N ALA A 58 -11.09 -2.29 -7.95
CA ALA A 58 -10.59 -1.29 -8.89
C ALA A 58 -11.36 -1.36 -10.23
N GLY A 59 -11.53 -2.56 -10.78
CA GLY A 59 -12.31 -2.76 -12.02
C GLY A 59 -13.78 -2.35 -11.87
N TRP A 60 -14.41 -2.68 -10.75
CA TRP A 60 -15.78 -2.27 -10.45
C TRP A 60 -15.95 -0.75 -10.35
N LEU A 61 -14.97 -0.09 -9.72
CA LEU A 61 -14.93 1.36 -9.56
C LEU A 61 -14.40 2.06 -10.81
N ASP A 62 -14.09 1.32 -11.88
CA ASP A 62 -13.62 1.84 -13.17
C ASP A 62 -12.38 2.75 -12.99
N ILE A 63 -11.42 2.23 -12.23
CA ILE A 63 -10.12 2.85 -11.96
C ILE A 63 -9.01 1.82 -12.06
N THR A 64 -7.77 2.29 -12.17
CA THR A 64 -6.58 1.46 -12.07
C THR A 64 -6.31 1.04 -10.62
N LEU A 65 -5.54 -0.04 -10.44
CA LEU A 65 -5.10 -0.46 -9.11
C LEU A 65 -4.18 0.58 -8.44
N ALA A 66 -3.40 1.32 -9.23
CA ALA A 66 -2.56 2.41 -8.72
C ALA A 66 -3.42 3.55 -8.15
N GLU A 67 -4.50 3.93 -8.83
CA GLU A 67 -5.46 4.93 -8.33
C GLU A 67 -6.20 4.45 -7.08
N LEU A 68 -6.48 3.14 -6.96
CA LEU A 68 -7.07 2.56 -5.75
C LEU A 68 -6.12 2.64 -4.55
N PHE A 69 -4.82 2.44 -4.76
CA PHE A 69 -3.82 2.55 -3.70
C PHE A 69 -3.60 4.00 -3.28
N GLY A 70 -3.73 4.95 -4.21
CA GLY A 70 -3.55 6.36 -3.92
C GLY A 70 -2.11 6.73 -3.56
N PRO A 71 -1.81 8.03 -3.42
CA PRO A 71 -0.45 8.51 -3.28
C PRO A 71 0.23 8.01 -2.00
N VAL A 72 -0.51 7.90 -0.90
CA VAL A 72 0.03 7.49 0.41
C VAL A 72 0.57 6.07 0.36
N VAL A 73 -0.21 5.11 -0.16
CA VAL A 73 0.22 3.71 -0.25
C VAL A 73 1.33 3.57 -1.29
N LEU A 74 1.25 4.27 -2.43
CA LEU A 74 2.28 4.20 -3.48
C LEU A 74 3.63 4.79 -3.04
N GLN A 75 3.62 5.79 -2.17
CA GLN A 75 4.83 6.41 -1.61
C GLN A 75 5.30 5.72 -0.33
N ALA A 76 4.54 4.74 0.18
CA ALA A 76 4.91 3.96 1.35
C ALA A 76 6.22 3.22 1.07
N ARG A 77 7.31 3.75 1.57
CA ARG A 77 8.58 3.03 1.67
C ARG A 77 8.73 2.55 3.10
N ARG A 78 9.08 1.28 3.28
CA ARG A 78 9.60 0.81 4.56
C ARG A 78 10.86 1.65 4.82
N SER A 79 10.84 2.50 5.84
CA SER A 79 12.04 3.24 6.24
C SER A 79 13.17 2.23 6.44
N PRO A 80 14.37 2.42 5.89
CA PRO A 80 15.52 1.53 6.09
C PRO A 80 16.04 1.44 7.54
N ARG A 81 15.27 1.84 8.55
CA ARG A 81 15.76 2.18 9.90
C ARG A 81 15.31 1.26 11.02
N THR A 82 14.76 0.07 10.73
CA THR A 82 14.41 -0.88 11.81
C THR A 82 15.44 -2.02 11.97
N ASP A 83 16.44 -2.12 11.09
CA ASP A 83 17.45 -3.18 11.16
C ASP A 83 18.82 -2.69 11.69
N MET A 84 18.89 -1.47 12.25
CA MET A 84 20.11 -0.93 12.86
C MET A 84 20.29 -1.29 14.34
N VAL A 85 19.83 -2.48 14.75
CA VAL A 85 20.40 -3.18 15.91
C VAL A 85 21.47 -4.12 15.38
N GLY A 86 22.71 -3.63 15.30
CA GLY A 86 23.90 -4.48 15.17
C GLY A 86 24.79 -4.26 13.94
N ALA A 87 25.31 -3.06 13.71
CA ALA A 87 26.66 -2.87 13.14
C ALA A 87 27.00 -1.38 13.19
N GLY A 88 28.11 -1.04 13.83
CA GLY A 88 28.61 0.33 13.89
C GLY A 88 28.98 0.85 12.51
N ALA A 89 28.42 1.99 12.12
CA ALA A 89 28.90 2.77 10.99
C ALA A 89 28.55 4.26 11.17
N SER A 90 29.00 4.83 12.28
CA SER A 90 29.25 6.27 12.40
C SER A 90 30.75 6.45 12.59
N GLY A 91 31.49 6.33 11.49
CA GLY A 91 32.92 6.59 11.43
C GLY A 91 33.35 6.67 9.97
N SER A 92 33.70 7.87 9.53
CA SER A 92 34.32 8.24 8.25
C SER A 92 34.30 7.21 7.11
N LEU A 93 33.56 7.53 6.05
CA LEU A 93 33.85 6.96 4.73
C LEU A 93 35.30 7.33 4.36
N PRO A 94 36.18 6.36 4.03
CA PRO A 94 37.47 6.67 3.41
C PRO A 94 37.20 7.39 2.09
N ARG A 95 37.96 8.45 1.80
CA ARG A 95 37.92 9.12 0.50
C ARG A 95 38.21 8.09 -0.59
N LEU A 96 37.34 8.05 -1.61
CA LEU A 96 37.53 7.26 -2.83
C LEU A 96 38.67 7.88 -3.67
N ASP A 97 39.90 7.70 -3.21
CA ASP A 97 41.11 8.01 -3.96
C ASP A 97 41.80 6.68 -4.31
N SER A 98 41.27 5.92 -5.28
CA SER A 98 42.00 4.88 -6.04
C SER A 98 41.02 4.01 -6.84
N ASN A 99 40.61 4.49 -8.02
CA ASN A 99 40.15 3.58 -9.09
C ASN A 99 40.26 4.23 -10.49
N GLN A 100 41.34 4.99 -10.72
CA GLN A 100 41.77 5.31 -12.08
C GLN A 100 43.04 4.52 -12.36
N GLN A 101 42.93 3.45 -13.14
CA GLN A 101 44.07 2.90 -13.86
C GLN A 101 43.89 3.28 -15.34
N PRO A 102 44.89 3.90 -15.98
CA PRO A 102 44.91 4.02 -17.42
C PRO A 102 45.20 2.63 -18.03
N PHE A 103 44.49 2.31 -19.09
CA PHE A 103 44.83 1.18 -19.95
C PHE A 103 46.01 1.61 -20.84
N ASP A 104 47.09 0.82 -20.84
CA ASP A 104 48.17 0.88 -21.83
C ASP A 104 48.13 -0.44 -22.64
#